data_AF-A0A2S0U928-F1
#
_entry.id   AF-A0A2S0U928-F1
#
_cell.length_a   1.000
_cell.length_b   1.000
_cell.length_c   1.000
_cell.angle_alpha   90.00
_cell.angle_beta   90.00
_cell.angle_gamma   90.00
#
_symmetry.space_group_name_H-M   'P 1'
#
loop_
_entity.id
_entity.type
_entity.pdbx_description
1 polymer ?
#
loop_
_entity_poly.entity_id
_entity_poly.type
_entity_poly.pdbx_seq_one_letter_code
_entity_poly.pdbx_strand_id
1 'polypeptide(L)' 'MQNTIIANIEFFAAALSQKVITAWQEDPAGVYCEVGRGIVEKYTETYVRIRNVDTGKKSHYARETTMFQTL' A
#
# COMPACT_ATOMS: atom_id res chain seq x y z
N MET A 1 2.06 4.01 18.49
CA MET A 1 3.36 3.55 17.93
C MET A 1 3.66 2.10 18.36
N GLN A 2 2.77 1.13 18.08
CA GLN A 2 2.99 -0.28 18.48
C GLN A 2 2.93 -1.28 17.30
N ASN A 3 2.60 -0.84 16.08
CA ASN A 3 2.34 -1.73 14.94
C ASN A 3 3.40 -1.68 13.82
N THR A 4 4.51 -0.97 14.01
CA THR A 4 5.47 -0.67 12.94
C THR A 4 6.22 -1.91 12.43
N ILE A 5 6.58 -2.83 13.31
CA ILE A 5 7.33 -4.06 12.92
C ILE A 5 6.42 -5.02 12.13
N ILE A 6 5.20 -5.26 12.62
CA ILE A 6 4.25 -6.17 11.94
C ILE A 6 3.85 -5.59 10.58
N ALA A 7 3.49 -4.31 10.48
CA ALA A 7 3.16 -3.71 9.19
C ALA A 7 4.34 -3.75 8.20
N ASN A 8 5.58 -3.61 8.68
CA ASN A 8 6.76 -3.72 7.81
C ASN A 8 7.00 -5.15 7.31
N ILE A 9 6.71 -6.19 8.12
CA ILE A 9 6.84 -7.58 7.68
C ILE A 9 5.82 -7.94 6.62
N GLU A 10 4.61 -7.40 6.70
CA GLU A 10 3.55 -7.61 5.71
C GLU A 10 3.93 -7.01 4.35
N PHE A 11 4.44 -5.78 4.33
CA PHE A 11 4.94 -5.17 3.08
C PHE A 11 6.16 -5.90 2.52
N PHE A 12 7.07 -6.36 3.39
CA PHE A 12 8.21 -7.17 2.98
C PHE A 12 7.77 -8.48 2.33
N ALA A 13 6.87 -9.22 2.98
CA ALA A 13 6.34 -10.48 2.49
C ALA A 13 5.56 -10.29 1.18
N ALA A 14 4.73 -9.25 1.08
CA ALA A 14 3.99 -8.91 -0.13
C ALA A 14 4.93 -8.56 -1.30
N ALA A 15 5.98 -7.78 -1.05
CA ALA A 15 7.00 -7.45 -2.05
C ALA A 15 7.75 -8.71 -2.52
N LEU A 16 8.22 -9.55 -1.60
CA LEU A 16 8.97 -10.76 -1.91
C LEU A 16 8.14 -11.77 -2.72
N SER A 17 6.86 -11.94 -2.35
CA SER A 17 5.93 -12.84 -3.02
C SER A 17 5.31 -12.26 -4.30
N GLN A 18 5.64 -11.01 -4.65
CA GLN A 18 4.99 -10.27 -5.75
C GLN A 18 3.45 -10.25 -5.63
N LYS A 19 2.93 -10.25 -4.39
CA LYS A 19 1.50 -10.27 -4.11
C LYS A 19 0.87 -8.91 -4.46
N VAL A 20 -0.29 -8.95 -5.11
CA VAL A 20 -1.06 -7.74 -5.41
C VAL A 20 -1.72 -7.23 -4.14
N ILE A 21 -1.53 -5.93 -3.89
CA ILE A 21 -2.15 -5.19 -2.80
C ILE A 21 -2.98 -4.05 -3.36
N THR A 22 -3.97 -3.62 -2.60
CA THR A 22 -4.82 -2.46 -2.88
C THR A 22 -4.57 -1.37 -1.83
N ALA A 23 -4.53 -0.12 -2.27
CA ALA A 23 -4.40 1.09 -1.46
C ALA A 23 -5.75 1.80 -1.44
N TRP A 24 -6.23 2.12 -0.24
CA TRP A 24 -7.54 2.72 0.02
C TRP A 24 -7.36 4.02 0.81
N GLN A 25 -8.06 5.07 0.40
CA GLN A 25 -8.08 6.36 1.09
C GLN A 25 -9.51 6.81 1.30
N GLU A 26 -9.74 7.52 2.41
CA GLU A 26 -11.03 8.12 2.73
C GLU A 26 -11.28 9.34 1.84
N ASP A 27 -12.47 9.39 1.24
CA ASP A 27 -12.94 10.55 0.50
C ASP A 27 -13.50 11.63 1.45
N PRO A 28 -13.82 12.85 0.96
CA PRO A 28 -14.39 13.89 1.80
C PRO A 28 -15.75 13.56 2.44
N ALA A 29 -16.43 12.49 1.98
CA ALA A 29 -17.69 12.01 2.53
C ALA A 29 -17.49 10.92 3.61
N GLY A 30 -16.25 10.54 3.91
CA GLY A 30 -15.91 9.52 4.90
C GLY A 30 -15.90 8.09 4.37
N VAL A 31 -15.94 7.91 3.05
CA VAL A 31 -16.00 6.60 2.40
C VAL A 31 -14.63 6.21 1.86
N TYR A 32 -14.17 4.98 2.16
CA TYR A 32 -12.92 4.47 1.63
C TYR A 32 -13.05 4.05 0.18
N CYS A 33 -12.25 4.67 -0.69
CA CYS A 33 -12.18 4.37 -2.12
C CYS A 33 -10.81 3.76 -2.48
N GLU A 34 -10.80 2.80 -3.41
CA GLU A 34 -9.56 2.26 -3.96
C GLU A 34 -8.87 3.34 -4.81
N VAL A 35 -7.66 3.73 -4.41
CA VAL A 35 -6.84 4.75 -5.09
C VAL A 35 -5.58 4.15 -5.74
N GLY A 36 -5.38 2.84 -5.56
CA GLY A 36 -4.21 2.16 -6.10
C GLY A 36 -4.29 0.65 -5.97
N ARG A 37 -3.69 -0.03 -6.94
CA ARG A 37 -3.56 -1.48 -6.95
C ARG A 37 -2.28 -1.89 -7.63
N GLY A 38 -1.55 -2.84 -7.05
CA GLY A 38 -0.34 -3.39 -7.65
C GLY A 38 0.60 -4.06 -6.67
N ILE A 39 1.89 -4.11 -7.01
CA ILE A 39 2.92 -4.80 -6.23
C ILE A 39 3.75 -3.77 -5.46
N VAL A 40 4.07 -4.07 -4.21
CA VAL A 40 4.98 -3.25 -3.38
C VAL A 40 6.39 -3.28 -3.99
N GLU A 41 6.91 -2.13 -4.37
CA GLU A 41 8.31 -1.99 -4.80
C GLU A 41 9.22 -1.41 -3.71
N LYS A 42 8.65 -0.62 -2.79
CA LYS A 42 9.38 0.01 -1.69
C LYS A 42 8.41 0.37 -0.58
N TYR A 43 8.86 0.27 0.66
CA TYR A 43 8.13 0.81 1.82
C TYR A 43 9.12 1.50 2.75
N THR A 44 8.63 2.54 3.42
CA THR A 44 9.32 3.26 4.49
C THR A 44 8.36 3.43 5.67
N GLU A 45 8.78 4.11 6.72
CA GLU A 45 7.89 4.47 7.82
C GLU A 45 6.79 5.44 7.38
N THR A 46 7.01 6.24 6.32
CA THR A 46 6.11 7.31 5.91
C THR A 46 5.29 6.98 4.66
N TYR A 47 5.79 6.14 3.75
CA TYR A 47 5.07 5.82 2.52
C TYR A 47 5.30 4.39 2.03
N VAL A 48 4.40 3.93 1.16
CA VAL A 48 4.54 2.71 0.36
C VAL A 48 4.49 3.08 -1.11
N ARG A 49 5.42 2.56 -1.91
CA ARG A 49 5.43 2.70 -3.36
C ARG A 49 4.89 1.42 -3.99
N ILE A 50 3.82 1.57 -4.76
CA ILE A 50 3.18 0.48 -5.48
C ILE A 50 3.42 0.67 -6.98
N ARG A 51 3.85 -0.39 -7.65
CA ARG A 51 3.87 -0.49 -9.11
C ARG A 51 2.59 -1.15 -9.57
N ASN A 52 1.77 -0.43 -10.32
CA ASN A 52 0.54 -0.95 -10.87
C ASN A 52 0.85 -2.10 -11.86
N VAL A 53 0.09 -3.18 -11.76
CA VAL A 53 0.34 -4.41 -12.53
C VAL A 53 -0.05 -4.28 -13.99
N ASP A 54 -1.04 -3.44 -14.30
CA ASP A 54 -1.57 -3.28 -15.66
C ASP A 54 -0.79 -2.23 -16.47
N THR A 55 -0.47 -1.11 -15.82
CA THR A 55 0.15 0.06 -16.46
C THR A 55 1.66 0.17 -16.20
N GLY A 56 2.18 -0.56 -15.23
CA GLY A 56 3.57 -0.42 -14.77
C GLY A 56 3.88 0.91 -14.05
N LYS A 57 2.90 1.82 -13.93
CA LYS A 57 3.08 3.13 -13.29
C LYS A 57 3.38 2.97 -11.80
N LYS A 58 4.30 3.81 -11.31
CA LYS A 58 4.72 3.84 -9.90
C LYS A 58 4.02 4.98 -9.18
N SER A 59 3.32 4.66 -8.11
CA SER A 59 2.59 5.63 -7.28
C SER A 59 3.06 5.52 -5.83
N HIS A 60 3.07 6.65 -5.11
CA HIS A 60 3.47 6.73 -3.71
C HIS A 60 2.25 7.02 -2.85
N TYR A 61 2.09 6.27 -1.76
CA TYR A 61 0.93 6.37 -0.87
C TYR A 61 1.42 6.61 0.56
N ALA A 62 0.94 7.67 1.19
CA ALA A 62 1.28 8.01 2.57
C ALA A 62 0.65 6.99 3.54
N ARG A 63 1.42 6.46 4.49
CA ARG A 63 0.94 5.43 5.44
C ARG A 63 -0.04 5.96 6.48
N GLU A 64 -0.02 7.26 6.72
CA GLU A 64 -0.88 7.90 7.72
C GLU A 64 -2.33 8.03 7.27
N THR A 65 -2.56 8.16 5.95
CA THR A 65 -3.90 8.35 5.36
C THR A 65 -4.34 7.20 4.45
N THR A 66 -3.47 6.23 4.19
CA THR A 66 -3.76 5.13 3.28
C THR A 66 -3.82 3.81 4.02
N MET A 67 -4.93 3.11 3.87
CA MET A 67 -5.08 1.73 4.28
C MET A 67 -4.60 0.81 3.16
N PHE A 68 -3.84 -0.23 3.52
CA PHE A 68 -3.35 -1.22 2.58
C PHE A 68 -3.96 -2.57 2.90
N GLN A 69 -4.40 -3.28 1.85
CA GLN A 69 -4.99 -4.61 1.99
C GLN A 69 -4.34 -5.56 0.98
N THR A 70 -3.98 -6.75 1.44
CA THR A 70 -3.57 -7.84 0.57
C THR A 70 -4.82 -8.64 0.16
N LEU A 71 -4.94 -8.99 -1.12
CA LEU A 71 -5.99 -9.90 -1.60
C LEU A 71 -5.78 -11.35 -1.15
#